data_AF-A0A2E3KIQ6-F1
#
_entry.id   AF-A0A2E3KIQ6-F1
#
_cell.length_a   1.000
_cell.length_b   1.000
_cell.length_c   1.000
_cell.angle_alpha   90.00
_cell.angle_beta   90.00
_cell.angle_gamma   90.00
#
_symmetry.space_group_name_H-M   'P 1'
#
loop_
_entity.id
_entity.type
_entity.pdbx_description
1 polymer ?
#
loop_
_entity_poly.entity_id
_entity_poly.type
_entity_poly.pdbx_seq_one_letter_code
_entity_poly.pdbx_strand_id
1 'polypeptide(L)'
;MNPEPSSGEAFGKTGHAANPLAVCGVLLIVLFSILLGVLGPSVADYRRGQFVSGQPVIELLQGVQSVYFQMNREMSRTLRRSNAMPASLPGSTLERSLQSCFGSIDPPVLPNPPEFRIVFVDDQVDVLAFRRDDTGPQSGVSVFYLPEQGDPTATDGVVLLVQDLRATPQAIYLRDEFGTPKPVEAGLIYRDLVDAFRSELDIVFWTLDGFFYVLVASDSDRLEDYLESLELTPVIEEPISSV
;
A
#
# COMPACT_ATOMS: atom_id res chain seq x y z
N MET A 1 -40.26 -3.62 86.71
CA MET A 1 -40.38 -2.48 85.77
C MET A 1 -39.96 -3.00 84.41
N ASN A 2 -40.91 -3.12 83.47
CA ASN A 2 -40.59 -3.23 82.05
C ASN A 2 -40.38 -1.82 81.50
N PRO A 3 -39.52 -1.71 80.49
CA PRO A 3 -40.02 -1.25 79.21
C PRO A 3 -39.52 -2.13 78.05
N GLU A 4 -40.45 -2.51 77.16
CA GLU A 4 -40.15 -2.70 75.74
C GLU A 4 -40.05 -1.30 75.08
N PRO A 5 -39.25 -1.10 74.01
CA PRO A 5 -39.64 -1.46 72.62
C PRO A 5 -38.40 -1.89 71.79
N SER A 6 -38.39 -2.26 70.51
CA SER A 6 -39.26 -2.15 69.35
C SER A 6 -38.73 -3.14 68.30
N SER A 7 -39.63 -3.68 67.49
CA SER A 7 -39.36 -4.38 66.24
C SER A 7 -38.48 -3.59 65.27
N GLY A 8 -37.52 -4.28 64.66
CA GLY A 8 -36.78 -3.84 63.48
C GLY A 8 -36.57 -5.03 62.57
N GLU A 9 -37.49 -5.25 61.63
CA GLU A 9 -37.29 -6.15 60.49
C GLU A 9 -36.39 -5.50 59.43
N ALA A 10 -35.86 -6.36 58.55
CA ALA A 10 -35.16 -6.10 57.29
C ALA A 10 -33.64 -5.84 57.37
N PHE A 11 -32.85 -6.90 57.19
CA PHE A 11 -32.31 -7.21 55.85
C PHE A 11 -31.59 -8.56 55.91
N GLY A 12 -32.17 -9.56 55.27
CA GLY A 12 -31.44 -10.79 54.94
C GLY A 12 -30.32 -10.44 53.96
N LYS A 13 -29.10 -10.26 54.45
CA LYS A 13 -27.90 -10.45 53.64
C LYS A 13 -27.54 -11.92 53.77
N THR A 14 -28.08 -12.74 52.88
CA THR A 14 -27.47 -14.03 52.55
C THR A 14 -26.06 -13.73 52.06
N GLY A 15 -25.09 -13.87 52.96
CA GLY A 15 -23.69 -13.96 52.57
C GLY A 15 -23.58 -15.18 51.68
N HIS A 16 -23.64 -14.98 50.36
CA HIS A 16 -23.18 -15.97 49.40
C HIS A 16 -21.70 -16.13 49.67
N ALA A 17 -21.35 -17.10 50.52
CA ALA A 17 -20.00 -17.62 50.56
C ALA A 17 -19.66 -18.01 49.12
N ALA A 18 -18.76 -17.26 48.50
CA ALA A 18 -18.33 -17.53 47.14
C ALA A 18 -17.88 -18.99 47.11
N ASN A 19 -18.51 -19.81 46.26
CA ASN A 19 -18.18 -21.22 46.15
C ASN A 19 -16.67 -21.32 45.93
N PRO A 20 -15.90 -21.97 46.81
CA PRO A 20 -14.44 -21.97 46.75
C PRO A 20 -13.94 -22.58 45.43
N LEU A 21 -14.74 -23.46 44.83
CA LEU A 21 -14.53 -24.04 43.50
C LEU A 21 -14.63 -23.00 42.37
N ALA A 22 -15.55 -22.04 42.46
CA ALA A 22 -15.69 -20.96 41.49
C ALA A 22 -14.53 -19.96 41.61
N VAL A 23 -14.11 -19.65 42.84
CA VAL A 23 -12.95 -18.80 43.09
C VAL A 23 -11.67 -19.45 42.55
N CYS A 24 -11.50 -20.75 42.76
CA CYS A 24 -10.37 -21.52 42.22
C CYS A 24 -10.38 -21.57 40.68
N GLY A 25 -11.56 -21.74 40.07
CA GLY A 25 -11.72 -21.69 38.61
C GLY A 25 -11.35 -20.34 38.00
N VAL A 26 -11.81 -19.24 38.61
CA VAL A 26 -11.44 -17.88 38.15
C VAL A 26 -9.95 -17.62 38.34
N LEU A 27 -9.36 -18.05 39.46
CA LEU A 27 -7.91 -17.93 39.69
C LEU A 27 -7.09 -18.71 38.65
N LEU A 28 -7.53 -19.91 38.26
CA LEU A 28 -6.88 -20.69 37.22
C LEU A 28 -6.96 -20.00 35.85
N ILE A 29 -8.11 -19.41 35.50
CA ILE A 29 -8.26 -18.66 34.25
C ILE A 29 -7.36 -17.42 34.25
N VAL A 30 -7.32 -16.66 35.35
CA VAL A 30 -6.46 -15.49 35.48
C VAL A 30 -4.99 -15.89 35.41
N LEU A 31 -4.59 -16.96 36.10
CA LEU A 31 -3.23 -17.49 36.06
C LEU A 31 -2.86 -17.94 34.65
N PHE A 32 -3.76 -18.64 33.95
CA PHE A 32 -3.54 -19.11 32.59
C PHE A 32 -3.47 -17.94 31.59
N SER A 33 -4.27 -16.90 31.75
CA SER A 33 -4.19 -15.67 30.95
C SER A 33 -2.89 -14.90 31.18
N ILE A 34 -2.40 -14.84 32.42
CA ILE A 34 -1.09 -14.25 32.73
C ILE A 34 0.02 -15.12 32.14
N LEU A 35 -0.09 -16.45 32.27
CA LEU A 35 0.87 -17.38 31.68
C LEU A 35 0.90 -17.26 30.16
N LEU A 36 -0.24 -17.13 29.50
CA LEU A 36 -0.33 -16.85 28.06
C LEU A 36 0.21 -15.46 27.70
N GLY A 37 0.08 -14.47 28.57
CA GLY A 37 0.67 -13.14 28.37
C GLY A 37 2.20 -13.10 28.57
N VAL A 38 2.75 -14.04 29.35
CA VAL A 38 4.19 -14.09 29.71
C VAL A 38 4.97 -15.16 28.93
N LEU A 39 4.34 -16.30 28.61
CA LEU A 39 4.87 -17.39 27.77
C LEU A 39 4.30 -17.39 26.35
N GLY A 40 3.34 -16.51 26.04
CA GLY A 40 2.95 -16.28 24.66
C GLY A 40 4.20 -15.84 23.87
N PRO A 41 4.36 -16.29 22.61
CA PRO A 41 5.49 -15.88 21.79
C PRO A 41 5.54 -14.36 21.80
N SER A 42 6.65 -13.81 22.30
CA SER A 42 6.77 -12.37 22.35
C SER A 42 6.78 -11.87 20.90
N VAL A 43 5.97 -10.85 20.59
CA VAL A 43 5.96 -10.21 19.27
C VAL A 43 7.37 -9.67 18.91
N ALA A 44 8.25 -9.53 19.90
CA ALA A 44 9.64 -9.16 19.72
C ALA A 44 10.52 -10.28 19.12
N ASP A 45 10.20 -11.56 19.32
CA ASP A 45 10.99 -12.68 18.78
C ASP A 45 10.76 -12.89 17.27
N TYR A 46 9.59 -12.50 16.75
CA TYR A 46 9.32 -12.48 15.31
C TYR A 46 10.03 -11.31 14.58
N ARG A 47 10.34 -10.21 15.28
CA ARG A 47 10.95 -9.01 14.68
C ARG A 47 12.43 -9.12 14.33
N ARG A 48 13.15 -10.17 14.75
CA ARG A 48 14.63 -10.21 14.65
C ARG A 48 15.24 -11.41 13.92
N GLY A 49 14.45 -12.32 13.36
CA GLY A 49 14.98 -13.65 13.01
C GLY A 49 15.14 -14.00 11.53
N GLN A 50 14.27 -13.53 10.63
CA GLN A 50 14.35 -13.91 9.23
C GLN A 50 14.91 -12.77 8.41
N PHE A 51 16.24 -12.77 8.24
CA PHE A 51 16.88 -12.11 7.11
C PHE A 51 16.34 -12.76 5.83
N VAL A 52 15.23 -12.24 5.32
CA VAL A 52 14.80 -12.57 3.96
C VAL A 52 15.70 -11.78 3.03
N SER A 53 16.48 -12.51 2.22
CA SER A 53 17.22 -11.93 1.12
C SER A 53 16.20 -11.39 0.10
N GLY A 54 16.00 -10.08 0.07
CA GLY A 54 15.03 -9.45 -0.81
C GLY A 54 14.84 -7.97 -0.48
N GLN A 55 14.01 -7.30 -1.26
CA GLN A 55 13.60 -5.92 -1.03
C GLN A 55 12.15 -5.87 -0.56
N PRO A 56 11.85 -5.16 0.54
CA PRO A 56 10.47 -4.97 0.95
C PRO A 56 9.76 -4.01 -0.02
N VAL A 57 8.51 -4.31 -0.38
CA VAL A 57 7.70 -3.45 -1.26
C VAL A 57 7.60 -2.02 -0.75
N ILE A 58 7.56 -1.82 0.58
CA ILE A 58 7.47 -0.48 1.17
C ILE A 58 8.65 0.44 0.76
N GLU A 59 9.83 -0.12 0.52
CA GLU A 59 10.97 0.64 -0.01
C GLU A 59 10.78 1.01 -1.48
N LEU A 60 10.10 0.17 -2.27
CA LEU A 60 9.77 0.46 -3.67
C LEU A 60 8.64 1.47 -3.81
N LEU A 61 7.71 1.48 -2.86
CA LEU A 61 6.63 2.46 -2.79
C LEU A 61 7.07 3.79 -2.14
N GLN A 62 8.28 3.84 -1.59
CA GLN A 62 8.83 5.03 -0.97
C GLN A 62 9.00 6.13 -2.02
N GLY A 63 8.16 7.17 -1.95
CA GLY A 63 8.19 8.30 -2.89
C GLY A 63 7.04 8.33 -3.90
N VAL A 64 6.23 7.27 -4.01
CA VAL A 64 5.06 7.22 -4.93
C VAL A 64 4.12 8.39 -4.66
N GLN A 65 3.83 8.66 -3.39
CA GLN A 65 2.99 9.79 -2.99
C GLN A 65 3.57 11.13 -3.44
N SER A 66 4.87 11.35 -3.23
CA SER A 66 5.55 12.59 -3.61
C SER A 66 5.48 12.82 -5.12
N VAL A 67 5.76 11.77 -5.91
CA VAL A 67 5.68 11.83 -7.37
C VAL A 67 4.26 12.08 -7.85
N TYR A 68 3.27 11.42 -7.25
CA TYR A 68 1.85 11.64 -7.55
C TYR A 68 1.44 13.11 -7.39
N PHE A 69 1.65 13.67 -6.19
CA PHE A 69 1.26 15.06 -5.90
C PHE A 69 2.03 16.06 -6.74
N GLN A 70 3.31 15.81 -7.01
CA GLN A 70 4.11 16.69 -7.86
C GLN A 70 3.64 16.65 -9.30
N MET A 71 3.29 15.47 -9.84
CA MET A 71 2.77 15.36 -11.20
C MET A 71 1.43 16.10 -11.34
N ASN A 72 0.51 15.93 -10.38
CA ASN A 72 -0.76 16.67 -10.36
C ASN A 72 -0.52 18.19 -10.22
N ARG A 73 0.49 18.60 -9.45
CA ARG A 73 0.89 20.00 -9.32
C ARG A 73 1.46 20.56 -10.62
N GLU A 74 2.30 19.83 -11.33
CA GLU A 74 2.85 20.24 -12.63
C GLU A 74 1.77 20.30 -13.71
N MET A 75 0.82 19.36 -13.68
CA MET A 75 -0.33 19.39 -14.58
C MET A 75 -1.17 20.65 -14.34
N SER A 76 -1.46 20.95 -13.07
CA SER A 76 -2.15 22.17 -12.65
C SER A 76 -1.39 23.45 -13.05
N ARG A 77 -0.06 23.45 -12.91
CA ARG A 77 0.80 24.58 -13.31
C ARG A 77 0.79 24.80 -14.81
N THR A 78 0.85 23.72 -15.59
CA THR A 78 0.83 23.76 -17.05
C THR A 78 -0.48 24.36 -17.52
N LEU A 79 -1.62 23.85 -17.06
CA LEU A 79 -2.94 24.43 -17.35
C LEU A 79 -2.99 25.94 -17.06
N ARG A 80 -2.49 26.37 -15.89
CA ARG A 80 -2.51 27.78 -15.51
C ARG A 80 -1.63 28.67 -16.39
N ARG A 81 -0.52 28.15 -16.92
CA ARG A 81 0.45 28.93 -17.71
C ARG A 81 0.06 29.01 -19.18
N SER A 82 -0.31 27.88 -19.78
CA SER A 82 -0.57 27.79 -21.22
C SER A 82 -2.06 27.81 -21.56
N ASN A 83 -2.97 27.72 -20.59
CA ASN A 83 -4.40 27.40 -20.81
C ASN A 83 -4.60 26.16 -21.69
N ALA A 84 -3.56 25.34 -21.80
CA ALA A 84 -3.48 24.22 -22.71
C ALA A 84 -2.75 23.10 -22.01
N MET A 85 -3.37 21.94 -22.08
CA MET A 85 -2.94 20.68 -21.52
C MET A 85 -1.78 20.10 -22.35
N PRO A 86 -0.84 19.32 -21.78
CA PRO A 86 0.17 18.60 -22.57
C PRO A 86 -0.46 17.76 -23.69
N ALA A 87 0.27 17.49 -24.76
CA ALA A 87 -0.26 16.69 -25.85
C ALA A 87 -0.66 15.30 -25.36
N SER A 88 -1.88 14.89 -25.68
CA SER A 88 -2.35 13.52 -25.48
C SER A 88 -1.69 12.62 -26.53
N LEU A 89 -1.18 11.49 -26.08
CA LEU A 89 -0.58 10.45 -26.92
C LEU A 89 -1.48 9.23 -26.92
N PRO A 90 -1.68 8.54 -28.06
CA PRO A 90 -2.49 7.33 -28.11
C PRO A 90 -1.92 6.24 -27.19
N GLY A 91 -2.76 5.46 -26.52
CA GLY A 91 -2.34 4.33 -25.65
C GLY A 91 -1.35 3.36 -26.29
N SER A 92 -1.50 3.08 -27.59
CA SER A 92 -0.55 2.27 -28.38
C SER A 92 0.88 2.84 -28.46
N THR A 93 1.09 4.09 -28.05
CA THR A 93 2.41 4.73 -27.96
C THR A 93 3.03 4.59 -26.57
N LEU A 94 2.28 4.16 -25.56
CA LEU A 94 2.78 3.92 -24.21
C LEU A 94 3.81 2.80 -24.22
N GLU A 95 3.46 1.68 -24.85
CA GLU A 95 4.38 0.55 -25.06
C GLU A 95 5.67 0.99 -25.75
N ARG A 96 5.55 1.77 -26.84
CA ARG A 96 6.73 2.28 -27.57
C ARG A 96 7.58 3.22 -26.72
N SER A 97 6.94 4.04 -25.88
CA SER A 97 7.63 4.94 -24.95
C SER A 97 8.40 4.14 -23.89
N LEU A 98 7.76 3.11 -23.33
CA LEU A 98 8.40 2.19 -22.39
C LEU A 98 9.56 1.42 -23.03
N GLN A 99 9.38 0.92 -24.25
CA GLN A 99 10.44 0.27 -25.02
C GLN A 99 11.60 1.23 -25.30
N SER A 100 11.32 2.51 -25.56
CA SER A 100 12.35 3.52 -25.71
C SER A 100 13.12 3.79 -24.41
N CYS A 101 12.46 3.69 -23.26
CA CYS A 101 13.06 3.93 -21.95
C CYS A 101 13.88 2.73 -21.46
N PHE A 102 13.36 1.52 -21.61
CA PHE A 102 13.89 0.31 -20.98
C PHE A 102 14.39 -0.76 -21.96
N GLY A 103 14.33 -0.51 -23.27
CA GLY A 103 14.70 -1.47 -24.31
C GLY A 103 13.60 -2.51 -24.56
N SER A 104 13.97 -3.77 -24.78
CA SER A 104 13.00 -4.86 -24.95
C SER A 104 12.21 -5.06 -23.66
N ILE A 105 11.01 -4.53 -23.65
CA ILE A 105 9.90 -4.98 -22.80
C ILE A 105 9.03 -5.80 -23.72
N ASP A 106 8.80 -7.07 -23.40
CA ASP A 106 7.61 -7.78 -23.87
C ASP A 106 6.54 -7.41 -22.84
N PRO A 107 5.57 -6.53 -23.14
CA PRO A 107 4.57 -6.13 -22.17
C PRO A 107 3.29 -6.88 -22.49
N PRO A 108 3.06 -8.09 -21.94
CA PRO A 108 1.73 -8.67 -22.07
C PRO A 108 0.71 -7.93 -21.21
N VAL A 109 1.13 -7.03 -20.30
CA VAL A 109 0.25 -6.49 -19.25
C VAL A 109 0.58 -5.04 -18.88
N LEU A 110 0.23 -4.12 -19.79
CA LEU A 110 0.14 -2.70 -19.48
C LEU A 110 -1.34 -2.32 -19.43
N PRO A 111 -1.73 -1.33 -18.62
CA PRO A 111 -3.06 -0.77 -18.75
C PRO A 111 -3.21 -0.29 -20.19
N ASN A 112 -4.41 -0.41 -20.76
CA ASN A 112 -4.69 0.05 -22.12
C ASN A 112 -5.47 1.38 -22.08
N PRO A 113 -4.84 2.49 -21.63
CA PRO A 113 -5.49 3.78 -21.60
C PRO A 113 -5.78 4.22 -23.05
N PRO A 114 -6.92 4.86 -23.33
CA PRO A 114 -7.16 5.41 -24.67
C PRO A 114 -6.09 6.47 -25.03
N GLU A 115 -5.65 7.26 -24.05
CA GLU A 115 -4.63 8.28 -24.20
C GLU A 115 -3.77 8.43 -22.93
N PHE A 116 -2.54 8.92 -23.06
CA PHE A 116 -1.66 9.27 -21.94
C PHE A 116 -0.89 10.56 -22.22
N ARG A 117 -0.30 11.14 -21.18
CA ARG A 117 0.49 12.38 -21.25
C ARG A 117 1.84 12.17 -20.57
N ILE A 118 2.90 12.66 -21.21
CA ILE A 118 4.24 12.70 -20.61
C ILE A 118 4.41 14.09 -19.99
N VAL A 119 4.55 14.13 -18.67
CA VAL A 119 4.92 15.34 -17.92
C VAL A 119 6.33 15.14 -17.43
N PHE A 120 7.24 16.04 -17.82
CA PHE A 120 8.60 16.01 -17.30
C PHE A 120 8.59 16.41 -15.83
N VAL A 121 8.88 15.46 -14.94
CA VAL A 121 9.25 15.76 -13.55
C VAL A 121 10.74 16.05 -13.56
N ASP A 122 11.11 17.33 -13.70
CA ASP A 122 12.51 17.79 -13.71
C ASP A 122 13.08 17.86 -12.29
N ASP A 123 13.01 16.75 -11.56
CA ASP A 123 13.67 16.64 -10.27
C ASP A 123 14.30 15.27 -10.15
N GLN A 124 15.57 15.20 -10.57
CA GLN A 124 16.39 14.02 -10.34
C GLN A 124 16.30 13.57 -8.87
N VAL A 125 16.07 14.47 -7.92
CA VAL A 125 15.91 14.18 -6.48
C VAL A 125 14.77 13.21 -6.17
N ASP A 126 13.60 13.37 -6.78
CA ASP A 126 12.43 12.52 -6.49
C ASP A 126 12.51 11.18 -7.25
N VAL A 127 13.06 11.20 -8.47
CA VAL A 127 13.39 9.98 -9.20
C VAL A 127 14.53 9.22 -8.50
N LEU A 128 15.43 9.94 -7.82
CA LEU A 128 16.48 9.38 -6.98
C LEU A 128 15.91 8.71 -5.72
N ALA A 129 14.77 9.14 -5.19
CA ALA A 129 14.09 8.43 -4.10
C ALA A 129 13.74 6.98 -4.48
N PHE A 130 13.52 6.72 -5.78
CA PHE A 130 13.33 5.37 -6.32
C PHE A 130 14.63 4.70 -6.81
N ARG A 131 15.73 5.45 -6.98
CA ARG A 131 17.01 4.91 -7.46
C ARG A 131 17.87 4.52 -6.27
N ARG A 132 18.19 3.23 -6.21
CA ARG A 132 18.99 2.65 -5.14
C ARG A 132 20.49 2.98 -5.24
N ASP A 133 20.96 3.50 -6.38
CA ASP A 133 22.36 3.89 -6.58
C ASP A 133 22.50 5.13 -7.46
N ASP A 134 23.17 6.16 -6.92
CA ASP A 134 23.48 7.45 -7.55
C ASP A 134 24.54 7.37 -8.67
N THR A 135 25.01 6.16 -9.01
CA THR A 135 26.22 5.94 -9.82
C THR A 135 25.96 5.38 -11.23
N GLY A 136 24.70 5.13 -11.60
CA GLY A 136 24.31 4.56 -12.90
C GLY A 136 23.58 5.53 -13.83
N PRO A 137 23.66 5.35 -15.17
CA PRO A 137 23.03 6.25 -16.13
C PRO A 137 21.50 6.16 -16.06
N GLN A 138 20.86 7.32 -15.87
CA GLN A 138 19.47 7.79 -16.13
C GLN A 138 18.23 6.85 -16.34
N SER A 139 18.32 5.53 -16.50
CA SER A 139 17.17 4.68 -16.88
C SER A 139 16.87 3.59 -15.87
N GLY A 140 16.09 3.94 -14.84
CA GLY A 140 15.58 2.95 -13.89
C GLY A 140 14.11 3.11 -13.56
N VAL A 141 13.54 4.30 -13.79
CA VAL A 141 12.15 4.63 -13.46
C VAL A 141 11.58 5.56 -14.53
N SER A 142 10.36 5.27 -14.99
CA SER A 142 9.59 6.10 -15.92
C SER A 142 8.21 6.38 -15.33
N VAL A 143 7.71 7.60 -15.56
CA VAL A 143 6.48 8.12 -14.95
C VAL A 143 5.56 8.62 -16.06
N PHE A 144 4.31 8.17 -16.06
CA PHE A 144 3.32 8.52 -17.06
C PHE A 144 2.04 8.99 -16.39
N TYR A 145 1.43 10.04 -16.93
CA TYR A 145 0.13 10.51 -16.47
C TYR A 145 -0.96 9.98 -17.39
N LEU A 146 -1.92 9.27 -16.82
CA LEU A 146 -3.10 8.74 -17.49
C LEU A 146 -4.29 9.67 -17.16
N PRO A 147 -4.70 10.54 -18.10
CA PRO A 147 -5.79 11.48 -17.88
C PRO A 147 -7.12 10.75 -17.67
N GLU A 148 -8.06 11.43 -17.03
CA GLU A 148 -9.43 10.94 -16.89
C GLU A 148 -10.09 10.73 -18.27
N GLN A 149 -10.80 9.60 -18.41
CA GLN A 149 -11.57 9.35 -19.63
C GLN A 149 -12.74 10.32 -19.71
N GLY A 150 -12.79 11.11 -20.79
CA GLY A 150 -13.89 12.05 -21.03
C GLY A 150 -13.71 13.45 -20.42
N ASP A 151 -12.74 13.66 -19.53
CA ASP A 151 -12.32 14.99 -19.09
C ASP A 151 -10.82 15.25 -19.35
N PRO A 152 -10.46 15.80 -20.52
CA PRO A 152 -9.08 16.12 -20.84
C PRO A 152 -8.54 17.32 -20.05
N THR A 153 -9.34 17.96 -19.20
CA THR A 153 -8.95 19.09 -18.35
C THR A 153 -8.75 18.71 -16.89
N ALA A 154 -9.07 17.47 -16.51
CA ALA A 154 -8.85 16.95 -15.17
C ALA A 154 -7.36 17.07 -14.79
N THR A 155 -7.10 17.62 -13.60
CA THR A 155 -5.76 17.70 -13.00
C THR A 155 -5.47 16.56 -12.04
N ASP A 156 -6.51 15.79 -11.72
CA ASP A 156 -6.44 14.59 -10.91
C ASP A 156 -6.59 13.41 -11.86
N GLY A 157 -5.64 12.48 -11.86
CA GLY A 157 -5.60 11.38 -12.83
C GLY A 157 -4.75 10.26 -12.30
N VAL A 158 -4.65 9.19 -13.07
CA VAL A 158 -3.90 8.01 -12.64
C VAL A 158 -2.44 8.16 -13.06
N VAL A 159 -1.52 7.87 -12.15
CA VAL A 159 -0.09 7.90 -12.43
C VAL A 159 0.42 6.47 -12.55
N LEU A 160 1.03 6.17 -13.70
CA LEU A 160 1.75 4.92 -13.93
C LEU A 160 3.25 5.14 -13.70
N LEU A 161 3.81 4.42 -12.75
CA LEU A 161 5.25 4.32 -12.50
C LEU A 161 5.72 2.96 -12.97
N VAL A 162 6.84 2.93 -13.70
CA VAL A 162 7.49 1.69 -14.12
C VAL A 162 8.94 1.74 -13.70
N GLN A 163 9.39 0.73 -12.96
CA GLN A 163 10.77 0.59 -12.50
C GLN A 163 11.40 -0.69 -13.03
N ASP A 164 12.62 -0.59 -13.55
CA ASP A 164 13.42 -1.73 -14.00
C ASP A 164 14.14 -2.37 -12.81
N LEU A 165 13.83 -3.64 -12.53
CA LEU A 165 14.47 -4.44 -11.48
C LEU A 165 15.55 -5.37 -12.03
N ARG A 166 15.72 -5.47 -13.36
CA ARG A 166 16.66 -6.42 -13.99
C ARG A 166 18.12 -6.10 -13.70
N ALA A 167 18.43 -4.84 -13.38
CA ALA A 167 19.76 -4.41 -12.97
C ALA A 167 20.17 -4.96 -11.59
N THR A 168 19.20 -5.16 -10.69
CA THR A 168 19.39 -5.70 -9.34
C THR A 168 18.30 -6.71 -9.03
N PRO A 169 18.36 -7.92 -9.64
CA PRO A 169 17.35 -8.94 -9.48
C PRO A 169 17.38 -9.45 -8.04
N GLN A 170 16.35 -9.09 -7.27
CA GLN A 170 16.14 -9.52 -5.89
C GLN A 170 14.68 -9.85 -5.68
N ALA A 171 14.40 -10.82 -4.80
CA ALA A 171 13.03 -11.16 -4.45
C ALA A 171 12.36 -9.93 -3.79
N ILE A 172 11.15 -9.60 -4.25
CA ILE A 172 10.34 -8.55 -3.64
C ILE A 172 9.38 -9.22 -2.65
N TYR A 173 9.20 -8.63 -1.48
CA TYR A 173 8.28 -9.20 -0.48
C TYR A 173 7.41 -8.14 0.20
N LEU A 174 6.19 -8.56 0.53
CA LEU A 174 5.25 -7.87 1.39
C LEU A 174 5.38 -8.39 2.82
N ARG A 175 4.93 -7.61 3.80
CA ARG A 175 4.77 -8.11 5.17
C ARG A 175 3.28 -8.25 5.46
N ASP A 176 2.87 -9.45 5.84
CA ASP A 176 1.51 -9.67 6.31
C ASP A 176 1.26 -8.96 7.65
N GLU A 177 0.02 -9.01 8.14
CA GLU A 177 -0.42 -8.41 9.41
C GLU A 177 0.40 -8.85 10.66
N PHE A 178 1.16 -9.95 10.55
CA PHE A 178 2.03 -10.46 11.60
C PHE A 178 3.51 -10.08 11.38
N GLY A 179 3.81 -9.31 10.34
CA GLY A 179 5.17 -8.93 9.95
C GLY A 179 5.92 -10.01 9.17
N THR A 180 5.25 -11.10 8.79
CA THR A 180 5.86 -12.22 8.06
C THR A 180 6.11 -11.82 6.62
N PRO A 181 7.35 -11.93 6.12
CA PRO A 181 7.66 -11.64 4.74
C PRO A 181 7.03 -12.69 3.81
N LYS A 182 6.15 -12.24 2.90
CA LYS A 182 5.56 -13.02 1.81
C LYS A 182 6.11 -12.52 0.48
N PRO A 183 6.66 -13.38 -0.40
CA PRO A 183 7.12 -12.94 -1.71
C PRO A 183 5.96 -12.41 -2.55
N VAL A 184 6.22 -11.35 -3.31
CA VAL A 184 5.33 -10.87 -4.37
C VAL A 184 5.47 -11.84 -5.54
N GLU A 185 4.38 -12.49 -5.92
CA GLU A 185 4.39 -13.40 -7.07
C GLU A 185 4.25 -12.59 -8.36
N ALA A 186 5.02 -12.98 -9.38
CA ALA A 186 4.96 -12.32 -10.68
C ALA A 186 3.58 -12.52 -11.33
N GLY A 187 2.99 -11.44 -11.85
CA GLY A 187 1.67 -11.44 -12.48
C GLY A 187 0.49 -11.32 -11.50
N LEU A 188 0.71 -11.35 -10.18
CA LEU A 188 -0.34 -11.02 -9.21
C LEU A 188 -0.41 -9.52 -8.98
N ILE A 189 -1.64 -9.00 -8.90
CA ILE A 189 -1.93 -7.60 -8.58
C ILE A 189 -2.17 -7.48 -7.09
N TYR A 190 -1.50 -6.51 -6.49
CA TYR A 190 -1.68 -6.15 -5.10
C TYR A 190 -2.21 -4.72 -5.00
N ARG A 191 -3.13 -4.49 -4.09
CA ARG A 191 -3.74 -3.17 -3.83
C ARG A 191 -3.49 -2.75 -2.39
N ASP A 192 -3.20 -1.48 -2.20
CA ASP A 192 -2.99 -0.87 -0.90
C ASP A 192 -3.58 0.53 -0.83
N LEU A 193 -4.06 0.90 0.35
CA LEU A 193 -4.60 2.22 0.64
C LEU A 193 -3.62 2.93 1.56
N VAL A 194 -3.05 4.03 1.07
CA VAL A 194 -2.04 4.77 1.82
C VAL A 194 -2.55 6.17 2.16
N ASP A 195 -2.64 6.43 3.46
CA ASP A 195 -2.91 7.77 3.98
C ASP A 195 -1.78 8.72 3.56
N ALA A 196 -2.08 9.70 2.72
CA ALA A 196 -1.10 10.64 2.17
C ALA A 196 -1.60 12.09 2.24
N PHE A 197 -0.95 12.94 3.04
CA PHE A 197 -1.17 14.40 3.08
C PHE A 197 -2.62 14.87 2.84
N ARG A 198 -3.53 14.53 3.75
CA ARG A 198 -4.97 14.94 3.74
C ARG A 198 -5.84 14.25 2.67
N SER A 199 -5.34 13.27 1.94
CA SER A 199 -6.11 12.40 1.05
C SER A 199 -5.68 10.94 1.21
N GLU A 200 -6.58 10.02 0.93
CA GLU A 200 -6.24 8.60 0.78
C GLU A 200 -5.77 8.38 -0.66
N LEU A 201 -4.63 7.71 -0.84
CA LEU A 201 -4.14 7.31 -2.15
C LEU A 201 -4.33 5.80 -2.31
N ASP A 202 -4.98 5.43 -3.39
CA ASP A 202 -5.16 4.06 -3.80
C ASP A 202 -4.00 3.67 -4.71
N ILE A 203 -3.24 2.65 -4.29
CA ILE A 203 -2.02 2.20 -4.93
C ILE A 203 -2.21 0.75 -5.34
N VAL A 204 -2.05 0.48 -6.63
CA VAL A 204 -2.00 -0.87 -7.17
C VAL A 204 -0.63 -1.12 -7.76
N PHE A 205 -0.03 -2.27 -7.45
CA PHE A 205 1.28 -2.63 -7.97
C PHE A 205 1.37 -4.11 -8.30
N TRP A 206 2.27 -4.43 -9.22
CA TRP A 206 2.58 -5.79 -9.62
C TRP A 206 4.02 -5.90 -10.11
N THR A 207 4.52 -7.13 -10.17
CA THR A 207 5.82 -7.44 -10.78
C THR A 207 5.61 -8.33 -11.99
N LEU A 208 6.32 -8.05 -13.08
CA LEU A 208 6.29 -8.89 -14.27
C LEU A 208 7.57 -8.71 -15.07
N ASP A 209 8.18 -9.81 -15.50
CA ASP A 209 9.38 -9.83 -16.36
C ASP A 209 10.55 -8.94 -15.88
N GLY A 210 10.69 -8.83 -14.56
CA GLY A 210 11.74 -8.01 -13.94
C GLY A 210 11.44 -6.52 -13.92
N PHE A 211 10.18 -6.13 -14.11
CA PHE A 211 9.69 -4.77 -13.91
C PHE A 211 8.75 -4.70 -12.72
N PHE A 212 8.77 -3.56 -12.05
CA PHE A 212 7.81 -3.18 -11.01
C PHE A 212 6.91 -2.09 -11.59
N TYR A 213 5.61 -2.33 -11.58
CA TYR A 213 4.60 -1.40 -12.06
C TYR A 213 3.78 -0.90 -10.88
N VAL A 214 3.47 0.39 -10.88
CA VAL A 214 2.59 1.01 -9.88
C VAL A 214 1.61 1.92 -10.59
N LEU A 215 0.32 1.72 -10.32
CA LEU A 215 -0.74 2.68 -10.58
C LEU A 215 -1.12 3.36 -9.27
N VAL A 216 -1.26 4.68 -9.29
CA VAL A 216 -1.71 5.44 -8.12
C VAL A 216 -2.73 6.50 -8.52
N ALA A 217 -3.77 6.62 -7.70
CA ALA A 217 -4.83 7.59 -7.84
C ALA A 217 -5.34 8.04 -6.46
N SER A 218 -5.89 9.26 -6.36
CA SER A 218 -6.69 9.68 -5.19
C SER A 218 -8.16 9.26 -5.27
N ASP A 219 -8.59 8.76 -6.43
CA ASP A 219 -9.95 8.32 -6.69
C ASP A 219 -9.91 6.86 -7.14
N SER A 220 -10.41 5.98 -6.27
CA SER A 220 -10.46 4.52 -6.48
C SER A 220 -11.21 4.16 -7.76
N ASP A 221 -12.32 4.83 -8.05
CA ASP A 221 -13.16 4.50 -9.21
C ASP A 221 -12.38 4.68 -10.52
N ARG A 222 -11.49 5.67 -10.57
CA ARG A 222 -10.61 5.91 -11.72
C ARG A 222 -9.57 4.82 -11.87
N LEU A 223 -9.08 4.27 -10.76
CA LEU A 223 -8.09 3.20 -10.77
C LEU A 223 -8.71 1.92 -11.36
N GLU A 224 -9.94 1.61 -10.95
CA GLU A 224 -10.69 0.44 -11.42
C GLU A 224 -10.85 0.41 -12.95
N ASP A 225 -11.16 1.55 -13.59
CA ASP A 225 -11.24 1.65 -15.05
C ASP A 225 -9.96 1.15 -15.75
N TYR A 226 -8.79 1.38 -15.14
CA TYR A 226 -7.52 0.88 -15.65
C TYR A 226 -7.25 -0.57 -15.26
N LEU A 227 -7.69 -1.03 -14.09
CA LEU A 227 -7.56 -2.42 -13.67
C LEU A 227 -8.39 -3.37 -14.53
N GLU A 228 -9.62 -2.97 -14.91
CA GLU A 228 -10.45 -3.73 -15.83
C GLU A 228 -9.76 -3.94 -17.19
N SER A 229 -8.94 -2.97 -17.61
CA SER A 229 -8.18 -3.05 -18.87
C SER A 229 -6.98 -4.00 -18.82
N LEU A 230 -6.54 -4.43 -17.63
CA LEU A 230 -5.32 -5.22 -17.46
C LEU A 230 -5.48 -6.72 -17.77
N GLU A 231 -6.68 -7.22 -18.09
CA GLU A 231 -6.97 -8.65 -18.38
C GLU A 231 -6.31 -9.65 -17.39
N LEU A 232 -6.07 -9.23 -16.14
CA LEU A 232 -5.32 -10.01 -15.16
C LEU A 232 -6.22 -10.82 -14.21
N THR A 233 -5.58 -11.79 -13.55
CA THR A 233 -6.11 -12.67 -12.48
C THR A 233 -6.58 -11.79 -11.28
N PRO A 234 -7.52 -12.23 -10.40
CA PRO A 234 -8.20 -11.31 -9.50
C PRO A 234 -7.26 -10.54 -8.58
N VAL A 235 -7.58 -9.26 -8.35
CA VAL A 235 -6.85 -8.34 -7.47
C VAL A 235 -6.77 -8.93 -6.07
N ILE A 236 -5.56 -9.00 -5.52
CA ILE A 236 -5.33 -9.44 -4.15
C ILE A 236 -5.29 -8.19 -3.26
N GLU A 237 -6.38 -8.00 -2.52
CA GLU A 237 -6.49 -6.99 -1.46
C GLU A 237 -5.82 -7.55 -0.18
N GLU A 238 -4.49 -7.58 -0.16
CA GLU A 238 -3.74 -7.84 1.08
C GLU A 238 -3.22 -6.49 1.62
N PRO A 239 -3.57 -6.09 2.86
CA PRO A 239 -3.06 -4.87 3.45
C PRO A 239 -1.53 -4.94 3.53
N ILE A 240 -0.82 -3.98 2.94
CA ILE A 240 0.63 -3.88 3.12
C ILE A 240 0.84 -3.33 4.52
N SER A 241 1.02 -4.20 5.51
CA SER A 241 1.31 -3.71 6.84
C SER A 241 2.73 -3.14 6.87
N SER A 242 2.83 -1.82 7.02
CA SER A 242 4.07 -1.14 7.36
C SER A 242 4.39 -1.41 8.84
N VAL A 243 4.92 -2.58 9.16
CA VAL A 243 5.50 -2.82 10.51
C VAL A 243 7.01 -2.65 10.49
#